data_AF-A0A224Y0N5-F1
#
_entry.id   AF-A0A224Y0N5-F1
#
_cell.length_a   1.000
_cell.length_b   1.000
_cell.length_c   1.000
_cell.angle_alpha   90.00
_cell.angle_beta   90.00
_cell.angle_gamma   90.00
#
_symmetry.space_group_name_H-M   'P 1'
#
loop_
_entity.id
_entity.type
_entity.pdbx_description
1 polymer ?
#
loop_
_entity_poly.entity_id
_entity_poly.type
_entity_poly.pdbx_seq_one_letter_code
_entity_poly.pdbx_strand_id
1 'polypeptide(L)'
;MGTVTFLTFQLLGVLFLLNCFAEAKICAGCVQDADPNSPEIKKQLVGVLAAENEDYDIIRVIRAKTQVVSGIRYIVDFEVKDRQTNKVKFCNTSFVCQPWRFQLPVVQQFSCHDK
;
A
#
# COMPACT_ATOMS: atom_id res chain seq x y z
N MET A 1 -33.66 -45.02 1.53
CA MET A 1 -33.07 -44.26 2.64
C MET A 1 -31.54 -44.21 2.65
N GLY A 2 -30.81 -45.22 2.14
CA GLY A 2 -29.33 -45.23 2.19
C GLY A 2 -28.58 -44.44 1.12
N THR A 3 -29.18 -44.11 -0.02
CA THR A 3 -28.52 -43.38 -1.12
C THR A 3 -28.44 -41.87 -0.88
N VAL A 4 -29.46 -41.29 -0.25
CA VAL A 4 -29.52 -39.85 0.06
C VAL A 4 -28.48 -39.48 1.12
N THR A 5 -28.34 -40.29 2.16
CA THR A 5 -27.31 -40.10 3.19
C THR A 5 -25.90 -40.19 2.61
N PHE A 6 -25.63 -41.16 1.72
CA PHE A 6 -24.32 -41.30 1.08
C PHE A 6 -23.94 -40.08 0.23
N LEU A 7 -24.89 -39.54 -0.55
CA LEU A 7 -24.68 -38.32 -1.35
C LEU A 7 -24.45 -37.09 -0.47
N THR A 8 -25.17 -36.96 0.65
CA THR A 8 -24.95 -35.84 1.59
C THR A 8 -23.57 -35.89 2.24
N PHE A 9 -23.04 -37.06 2.59
CA PHE A 9 -21.69 -37.20 3.15
C PHE A 9 -20.60 -36.86 2.13
N GLN A 10 -20.78 -37.21 0.85
CA GLN A 10 -19.83 -36.82 -0.20
C GLN A 10 -19.84 -35.32 -0.45
N LEU A 11 -21.02 -34.68 -0.45
CA LEU A 11 -21.13 -33.22 -0.62
C LEU A 11 -20.45 -32.47 0.55
N LEU A 12 -20.65 -32.94 1.79
CA LEU A 12 -19.99 -32.41 2.99
C LEU A 12 -18.47 -32.61 2.94
N GLY A 13 -17.97 -33.76 2.47
CA GLY A 13 -16.54 -34.01 2.29
C GLY A 13 -15.88 -33.10 1.26
N VAL A 14 -16.56 -32.83 0.13
CA VAL A 14 -16.09 -31.88 -0.88
C VAL A 14 -16.08 -30.44 -0.37
N LEU A 15 -17.10 -30.02 0.39
CA LEU A 15 -17.10 -28.70 1.05
C LEU A 15 -15.97 -28.55 2.07
N PHE A 16 -15.62 -29.60 2.80
CA PHE A 16 -14.50 -29.58 3.76
C PHE A 16 -13.14 -29.48 3.05
N LEU A 17 -12.96 -30.18 1.92
CA LEU A 17 -11.76 -30.08 1.09
C LEU A 17 -11.60 -28.69 0.45
N LEU A 18 -12.69 -28.04 0.02
CA LEU A 18 -12.65 -26.69 -0.54
C LEU A 18 -12.20 -25.62 0.49
N ASN A 19 -12.51 -25.80 1.77
CA ASN A 19 -12.06 -24.90 2.84
C ASN A 19 -10.58 -25.05 3.22
N CYS A 20 -9.93 -26.19 2.93
CA CYS A 20 -8.50 -26.39 3.20
C CYS A 20 -7.56 -25.64 2.24
N PHE A 21 -8.03 -25.20 1.07
CA PHE A 21 -7.20 -24.50 0.09
C PHE A 21 -7.19 -22.97 0.23
N ALA A 22 -7.94 -22.43 1.19
CA ALA A 22 -8.08 -20.99 1.41
C ALA A 22 -7.26 -20.47 2.61
N GLU A 23 -6.01 -20.91 2.77
CA GLU A 23 -5.05 -20.18 3.61
C GLU A 23 -4.35 -19.10 2.76
N ALA A 24 -4.79 -17.85 2.89
CA ALA A 24 -4.05 -16.71 2.37
C ALA A 24 -2.73 -16.59 3.16
N LYS A 25 -1.65 -17.19 2.65
CA LYS A 25 -0.30 -17.02 3.21
C LYS A 25 0.09 -15.54 3.08
N ILE A 26 0.23 -14.85 4.22
CA ILE A 26 0.78 -13.50 4.26
C ILE A 26 2.23 -13.57 3.76
N CYS A 27 2.47 -13.07 2.56
CA CYS A 27 3.82 -12.93 2.01
C CYS A 27 4.37 -11.54 2.33
N ALA A 28 5.35 -11.46 3.23
CA ALA A 28 5.97 -10.20 3.64
C ALA A 28 6.58 -9.42 2.46
N GLY A 29 7.16 -10.13 1.48
CA GLY A 29 7.75 -9.54 0.28
C GLY A 29 6.74 -9.15 -0.80
N CYS A 30 5.46 -9.47 -0.65
CA CYS A 30 4.43 -9.03 -1.57
C CYS A 30 4.02 -7.59 -1.27
N VAL A 31 3.55 -6.89 -2.30
CA VAL A 31 2.90 -5.60 -2.11
C VAL A 31 1.55 -5.84 -1.44
N GLN A 32 1.32 -5.17 -0.32
CA GLN A 32 0.08 -5.23 0.45
C GLN A 32 -0.52 -3.83 0.56
N ASP A 33 -1.85 -3.72 0.58
CA ASP A 33 -2.50 -2.44 0.84
C ASP A 33 -2.22 -1.98 2.27
N ALA A 34 -2.05 -0.66 2.45
CA ALA A 34 -1.81 -0.02 3.73
C ALA A 34 -2.86 1.06 3.98
N ASP A 35 -3.10 1.40 5.24
CA ASP A 35 -4.06 2.46 5.60
C ASP A 35 -3.61 3.83 5.07
N PRO A 36 -4.37 4.47 4.16
CA PRO A 36 -4.06 5.82 3.67
C PRO A 36 -4.05 6.88 4.78
N ASN A 37 -4.74 6.65 5.90
CA ASN A 37 -4.81 7.59 7.01
C ASN A 37 -3.65 7.44 8.01
N SER A 38 -2.74 6.49 7.78
CA SER A 38 -1.59 6.24 8.64
C SER A 38 -0.75 7.50 8.85
N PRO A 39 -0.50 7.92 10.10
CA PRO A 39 0.36 9.07 10.39
C PRO A 39 1.81 8.84 9.94
N GLU A 40 2.27 7.58 9.92
CA GLU A 40 3.60 7.23 9.47
C GLU A 40 3.77 7.53 7.98
N ILE A 41 2.79 7.16 7.14
CA ILE A 41 2.85 7.44 5.69
C ILE A 41 2.89 8.95 5.45
N LYS A 42 2.06 9.72 6.17
CA LYS A 42 2.07 11.20 6.06
C LYS A 42 3.43 11.79 6.45
N LYS A 43 4.03 11.29 7.54
CA LYS A 43 5.38 11.71 7.97
C LYS A 43 6.44 11.39 6.91
N GLN A 44 6.40 10.20 6.32
CA GLN A 44 7.35 9.82 5.28
C GLN A 44 7.17 10.65 4.01
N LEU A 45 5.93 11.00 3.62
CA LEU A 45 5.66 11.87 2.48
C LEU A 45 6.26 13.27 2.64
N VAL A 46 6.31 13.82 3.86
CA VAL A 46 7.02 15.08 4.12
C VAL A 46 8.51 14.94 3.78
N GLY A 47 9.12 13.81 4.13
CA GLY A 47 10.51 13.49 3.75
C GLY A 47 10.71 13.32 2.25
N VAL A 48 9.73 12.73 1.55
CA VAL A 48 9.76 12.60 0.08
C VAL A 48 9.70 13.98 -0.59
N LEU A 49 8.77 14.83 -0.19
CA LEU A 49 8.64 16.19 -0.74
C LEU A 49 9.93 17.00 -0.50
N ALA A 50 10.54 16.86 0.67
CA ALA A 50 11.84 17.48 0.95
C ALA A 50 12.97 16.92 0.06
N ALA A 51 13.01 15.61 -0.19
CA ALA A 51 14.02 14.99 -1.06
C ALA A 51 13.90 15.43 -2.52
N GLU A 52 12.66 15.64 -3.00
CA GLU A 52 12.36 16.11 -4.36
C GLU A 52 12.35 17.64 -4.50
N ASN A 53 12.62 18.38 -3.41
CA ASN A 53 12.57 19.86 -3.36
C ASN A 53 11.20 20.46 -3.73
N GLU A 54 10.11 19.78 -3.38
CA GLU A 54 8.74 20.20 -3.66
C GLU A 54 8.12 20.91 -2.45
N ASP A 55 7.64 22.13 -2.64
CA ASP A 55 6.99 22.94 -1.60
C ASP A 55 5.46 22.80 -1.64
N TYR A 56 4.99 21.61 -1.26
CA TYR A 56 3.59 21.20 -1.37
C TYR A 56 2.96 20.92 0.00
N ASP A 57 1.69 21.30 0.16
CA ASP A 57 0.86 20.89 1.29
C ASP A 57 0.12 19.60 0.98
N ILE A 58 0.34 18.56 1.79
CA ILE A 58 -0.38 17.29 1.64
C ILE A 58 -1.85 17.48 2.07
N ILE A 59 -2.78 17.32 1.13
CA ILE A 59 -4.22 17.38 1.40
C ILE A 59 -4.68 16.05 1.99
N ARG A 60 -4.43 14.95 1.26
CA ARG A 60 -4.82 13.59 1.68
C ARG A 60 -4.05 12.53 0.90
N VAL A 61 -3.92 11.36 1.50
CA VAL A 61 -3.51 10.15 0.77
C VAL A 61 -4.75 9.48 0.19
N ILE A 62 -4.68 9.12 -1.09
CA ILE A 62 -5.75 8.40 -1.81
C ILE A 62 -5.57 6.90 -1.62
N ARG A 63 -4.35 6.42 -1.85
CA ARG A 63 -3.99 5.00 -1.78
C ARG A 63 -2.60 4.86 -1.20
N ALA A 64 -2.41 3.85 -0.37
CA ALA A 64 -1.09 3.46 0.10
C ALA A 64 -0.91 1.95 -0.01
N LYS A 65 0.30 1.54 -0.36
CA LYS A 65 0.75 0.16 -0.30
C LYS A 65 2.14 0.07 0.31
N THR A 66 2.43 -1.06 0.91
CA THR A 66 3.73 -1.37 1.50
C THR A 66 4.28 -2.69 0.98
N GLN A 67 5.60 -2.81 0.92
CA GLN A 67 6.29 -4.05 0.58
C GLN A 67 7.56 -4.16 1.42
N VAL A 68 7.77 -5.29 2.09
CA VAL A 68 9.04 -5.55 2.76
C VAL A 68 10.10 -5.88 1.70
N VAL A 69 11.18 -5.11 1.72
CA VAL A 69 12.39 -5.30 0.89
C VAL A 69 13.61 -5.27 1.82
N SER A 70 14.77 -4.79 1.37
CA SER A 70 15.86 -4.39 2.27
C SER A 70 15.51 -3.09 3.03
N GLY A 71 14.33 -2.99 3.64
CA GLY A 71 13.66 -1.75 4.01
C GLY A 71 12.15 -1.91 3.89
N ILE A 72 11.41 -0.81 4.03
CA ILE A 72 9.98 -0.79 3.68
C ILE A 72 9.81 0.09 2.45
N ARG A 73 9.34 -0.51 1.36
CA ARG A 73 8.94 0.24 0.17
C ARG A 73 7.49 0.68 0.34
N TYR A 74 7.24 1.96 0.11
CA TYR A 74 5.92 2.56 0.05
C TYR A 74 5.59 2.92 -1.39
N ILE A 75 4.34 2.68 -1.79
CA ILE A 75 3.79 3.10 -3.08
C ILE A 75 2.52 3.88 -2.76
N VAL A 76 2.51 5.18 -3.07
CA VAL A 76 1.52 6.11 -2.52
C VAL A 76 0.98 7.03 -3.61
N ASP A 77 -0.35 7.09 -3.69
CA ASP A 77 -1.09 8.07 -4.48
C ASP A 77 -1.70 9.10 -3.51
N PHE A 78 -1.48 10.39 -3.75
CA PHE A 78 -1.89 11.45 -2.83
C PHE A 78 -2.21 12.76 -3.54
N GLU A 79 -3.05 13.58 -2.90
CA GLU A 79 -3.35 14.94 -3.35
C GLU A 79 -2.52 15.94 -2.56
N VAL A 80 -2.03 16.95 -3.27
CA VAL A 80 -1.32 18.07 -2.69
C VAL A 80 -1.85 19.40 -3.19
N LYS A 81 -1.62 20.46 -2.41
CA LYS A 81 -1.74 21.84 -2.86
C LYS A 81 -0.34 22.40 -3.05
N ASP A 82 -0.05 22.85 -4.27
CA ASP A 82 1.18 23.56 -4.59
C ASP A 82 1.14 24.96 -3.96
N ARG A 83 2.11 25.30 -3.09
CA ARG A 83 2.12 26.59 -2.41
C ARG A 83 2.47 27.76 -3.32
N GLN A 84 3.22 27.51 -4.38
CA GLN A 84 3.63 28.55 -5.34
C GLN A 84 2.47 28.89 -6.28
N THR A 85 1.79 27.88 -6.80
CA THR A 85 0.73 28.07 -7.81
C THR A 85 -0.69 28.05 -7.24
N ASN A 86 -0.85 27.66 -5.97
CA ASN A 86 -2.14 27.42 -5.32
C ASN A 86 -3.02 26.35 -5.99
N LYS A 87 -2.49 25.60 -6.96
CA LYS A 87 -3.22 24.53 -7.65
C LYS A 87 -3.20 23.24 -6.85
N VAL A 88 -4.25 22.45 -7.01
CA VAL A 88 -4.30 21.07 -6.50
C VAL A 88 -3.70 20.15 -7.56
N LYS A 89 -2.81 19.26 -7.12
CA LYS A 89 -2.15 18.24 -7.96
C LYS A 89 -2.41 16.84 -7.41
N PHE A 90 -2.49 15.88 -8.32
CA PHE A 90 -2.41 14.46 -8.01
C PHE A 90 -0.97 13.98 -8.17
N CYS A 91 -0.44 13.33 -7.14
CA CYS A 91 0.93 12.82 -7.12
C CYS A 91 0.94 11.31 -6.89
N ASN A 92 1.89 10.64 -7.52
CA ASN A 92 2.28 9.26 -7.26
C ASN A 92 3.76 9.22 -6.85
N THR A 93 4.08 8.40 -5.86
CA THR A 93 5.47 8.14 -5.48
C THR A 93 5.70 6.70 -5.08
N SER A 94 6.92 6.22 -5.35
CA SER A 94 7.48 4.99 -4.80
C SER A 94 8.79 5.33 -4.10
N PHE A 95 8.92 4.98 -2.82
CA PHE A 95 10.12 5.27 -2.04
C PHE A 95 10.43 4.14 -1.06
N VAL A 96 11.70 4.03 -0.64
CA VAL A 96 12.15 3.04 0.34
C VAL A 96 12.62 3.74 1.60
N CYS A 97 12.06 3.35 2.75
CA CYS A 97 12.51 3.78 4.06
C CYS A 97 13.49 2.74 4.63
N GLN A 98 14.68 3.20 4.99
CA GLN A 98 15.69 2.45 5.73
C GLN A 98 16.22 3.31 6.88
N PRO A 99 15.48 3.42 8.01
CA PRO A 99 15.84 4.34 9.09
C PRO A 99 17.23 4.13 9.69
N TRP A 100 17.79 2.91 9.55
CA TRP A 100 19.15 2.56 9.99
C TRP A 100 20.25 3.04 9.03
N ARG A 101 19.91 3.46 7.80
CA ARG A 101 20.87 3.82 6.75
C ARG A 101 20.74 5.28 6.31
N PHE A 102 19.52 5.77 6.18
CA PHE A 102 19.25 7.13 5.69
C PHE A 102 18.23 7.83 6.59
N GLN A 103 18.43 9.14 6.78
CA GLN A 103 17.47 9.98 7.52
C GLN A 103 16.22 10.32 6.69
N LEU A 104 16.37 10.40 5.36
CA LEU A 104 15.28 10.65 4.42
C LEU A 104 14.93 9.39 3.62
N PRO A 105 13.69 9.27 3.10
CA PRO A 105 13.31 8.22 2.18
C PRO A 105 14.15 8.24 0.90
N VAL A 106 14.51 7.06 0.39
CA VAL A 106 15.13 6.94 -0.94
C VAL A 106 14.01 6.89 -1.97
N VAL A 107 13.79 8.01 -2.66
CA VAL A 107 12.77 8.13 -3.70
C VAL A 107 13.20 7.37 -4.95
N GLN A 108 12.36 6.47 -5.42
CA GLN A 108 12.59 5.69 -6.64
C GLN A 108 11.82 6.29 -7.82
N GLN A 109 10.60 6.76 -7.56
CA GLN A 109 9.72 7.38 -8.54
C GLN A 109 8.93 8.50 -7.86
N PHE A 110 8.77 9.62 -8.55
CA PHE A 110 7.95 10.73 -8.14
C PHE A 110 7.37 11.42 -9.38
N SER A 111 6.06 11.66 -9.38
CA SER A 111 5.39 12.34 -10.47
C SER A 111 4.12 13.01 -9.97
N CYS A 112 3.86 14.22 -10.43
CA CYS A 112 2.64 14.97 -10.15
C CYS A 112 2.03 15.51 -11.44
N HIS A 113 0.70 15.62 -11.47
CA HIS A 113 -0.07 16.24 -12.54
C HIS A 113 -1.20 17.09 -11.94
N ASP A 114 -1.63 18.11 -12.68
CA ASP A 114 -2.77 18.94 -12.29
C ASP A 114 -4.02 18.05 -12.13
N LYS A 115 -4.85 18.38 -11.13
CA LYS A 115 -6.13 17.69 -10.86
C LYS A 115 -7.20 17.99 -11.89
#